data_AF-A0ABD1U9W7-F1
#
_entry.id   AF-A0ABD1U9W7-F1
#
_cell.length_a   1.000
_cell.length_b   1.000
_cell.length_c   1.000
_cell.angle_alpha   90.00
_cell.angle_beta   90.00
_cell.angle_gamma   90.00
#
_symmetry.space_group_name_H-M   'P 1'
#
loop_
_entity.id
_entity.type
_entity.pdbx_description
1 polymer ?
#
loop_
_entity_poly.entity_id
_entity_poly.type
_entity_poly.pdbx_seq_one_letter_code
_entity_poly.pdbx_strand_id
1 'polypeptide(L)'
;MRHLHSSYSHRGGAMAGAFVLLLPFLFPSLFTSLSHASPSMLSEWNAPKPRHSRLLKSALQRQTLNEQQLWMPLANQGWKTCAESDTPSTLPEKSQRYIQVFLDGGLNQQRMGICDAVAVAKILNATLVIPHLEVNPVWQDSSTFMDIFDVDHFINVLKDDISIVKELPDDFYWSTREYYATAIRANRVKTAPIHASANWYIENVSPILQSYGIAAIAPFSHRLAFDNMPKDIQRLRCKVNFQALVFVPHIRALGDALVSRLKYLPSESESSTNYLKDVTDSRIQQGNGKFVVLHLRFDKDMAAHSACDFGGGKAEKLALAKYRQVIWQGRVLNSQFTDEELRSQGRCPLTPEEIGLLLAALGFDNSTRLYLASHKVYGGEARISTLRSLFPLMEDKKSLASSEERARIKGKASLLAALDYYVGMHSDIFISASPGNMHNAVVGHRTYLNLKTVRPNMALLGQLFLNKSVTWPEFQEAVVEGHENRQGQLRQRKPEQSIYTYPVPDCMCNA
;
A
#
# COMPACT_ATOMS: atom_id res chain seq x y z
N MET A 1 29.46 -52.27 -57.10
CA MET A 1 28.61 -52.12 -58.29
C MET A 1 27.16 -51.97 -57.85
N ARG A 2 26.39 -51.18 -58.60
CA ARG A 2 25.06 -50.65 -58.31
C ARG A 2 24.06 -51.70 -57.81
N HIS A 3 23.25 -51.31 -56.83
CA HIS A 3 21.85 -51.71 -56.78
C HIS A 3 20.98 -50.51 -56.38
N LEU A 4 20.17 -50.05 -57.34
CA LEU A 4 18.95 -49.29 -57.06
C LEU A 4 17.91 -50.27 -56.52
N HIS A 5 17.23 -49.92 -55.43
CA HIS A 5 15.88 -50.41 -55.20
C HIS A 5 14.97 -49.35 -54.55
N SER A 6 13.96 -48.99 -55.35
CA SER A 6 12.54 -48.84 -55.02
C SER A 6 12.12 -48.08 -53.76
N SER A 7 11.52 -46.92 -54.04
CA SER A 7 10.58 -46.16 -53.22
C SER A 7 9.50 -47.03 -52.55
N TYR A 8 9.32 -46.85 -51.24
CA TYR A 8 8.10 -47.20 -50.51
C TYR A 8 7.55 -45.96 -49.78
N SER A 9 6.25 -45.76 -49.99
CA SER A 9 5.39 -44.71 -49.45
C SER A 9 5.36 -44.70 -47.92
N HIS A 10 5.54 -43.51 -47.32
CA HIS A 10 5.05 -43.19 -45.98
C HIS A 10 4.14 -41.94 -46.02
N ARG A 11 3.00 -42.07 -46.72
CA ARG A 11 1.81 -41.25 -46.43
C ARG A 11 1.15 -41.81 -45.16
N GLY A 12 1.50 -41.24 -44.00
CA GLY A 12 0.86 -41.64 -42.73
C GLY A 12 1.16 -40.74 -41.52
N GLY A 13 2.23 -39.94 -41.54
CA GLY A 13 2.59 -39.08 -40.40
C GLY A 13 2.11 -37.63 -40.47
N ALA A 14 1.78 -37.10 -41.66
CA ALA A 14 1.58 -35.66 -41.85
C ALA A 14 0.20 -35.15 -41.42
N MET A 15 -0.82 -36.00 -41.34
CA MET A 15 -2.20 -35.59 -41.00
C MET A 15 -2.48 -35.59 -39.49
N ALA A 16 -1.73 -36.35 -38.69
CA ALA A 16 -1.91 -36.37 -37.23
C ALA A 16 -1.26 -35.15 -36.55
N GLY A 17 -0.14 -34.65 -37.07
CA GLY A 17 0.54 -33.47 -36.52
C GLY A 17 -0.23 -32.15 -36.75
N ALA A 18 -0.98 -32.04 -37.86
CA ALA A 18 -1.74 -30.84 -38.17
C ALA A 18 -2.94 -30.63 -37.23
N PHE A 19 -3.59 -31.71 -36.77
CA PHE A 19 -4.70 -31.62 -35.82
C PHE A 19 -4.23 -31.20 -34.42
N VAL A 20 -3.06 -31.64 -33.97
CA VAL A 20 -2.48 -31.24 -32.67
C VAL A 20 -2.10 -29.76 -32.64
N LEU A 21 -1.66 -29.19 -33.77
CA LEU A 21 -1.32 -27.77 -33.89
C LEU A 21 -2.54 -26.83 -33.94
N LEU A 22 -3.72 -27.34 -34.33
CA LEU A 22 -4.95 -26.54 -34.47
C LEU A 22 -5.89 -26.65 -33.25
N LEU A 23 -5.70 -27.65 -32.38
CA LEU A 23 -6.42 -27.84 -31.12
C LEU A 23 -6.47 -26.59 -30.20
N PRO A 24 -5.42 -25.76 -30.08
CA PRO A 24 -5.46 -24.54 -29.25
C PRO A 24 -6.39 -23.45 -29.81
N PHE A 25 -6.63 -23.43 -31.12
CA PHE A 25 -7.47 -22.43 -31.78
C PHE A 25 -8.95 -22.82 -31.78
N LEU A 26 -9.25 -24.12 -31.74
CA LEU A 26 -10.61 -24.65 -31.74
C LEU A 26 -11.20 -24.75 -30.33
N PHE A 27 -10.37 -24.89 -29.29
CA PHE A 27 -10.80 -24.99 -27.88
C PHE A 27 -9.97 -24.11 -26.93
N PRO A 28 -10.04 -22.77 -27.05
CA PRO A 28 -9.23 -21.86 -26.23
C PRO A 28 -9.50 -21.98 -24.72
N SER A 29 -10.70 -22.42 -24.31
CA SER A 29 -11.06 -22.63 -22.91
C SER A 29 -10.32 -23.78 -22.23
N LEU A 30 -9.86 -24.80 -22.98
CA LEU A 30 -9.11 -25.93 -22.43
C LEU A 30 -7.61 -25.64 -22.27
N PHE A 31 -7.07 -24.66 -23.01
CA PHE A 31 -5.64 -24.31 -23.04
C PHE A 31 -5.30 -22.92 -22.43
N THR A 32 -6.31 -22.15 -22.00
CA THR A 32 -6.08 -20.93 -21.19
C THR A 32 -5.36 -21.26 -19.87
N SER A 33 -5.62 -22.42 -19.27
CA SER A 33 -4.92 -22.88 -18.07
C SER A 33 -3.45 -23.28 -18.31
N LEU A 34 -3.12 -23.77 -19.51
CA LEU A 34 -1.77 -24.22 -19.88
C LEU A 34 -0.90 -23.11 -20.48
N SER A 35 -1.51 -22.08 -21.07
CA SER A 35 -0.82 -20.84 -21.48
C SER A 35 -0.28 -20.03 -20.29
N HIS A 36 -0.78 -20.32 -19.09
CA HIS A 36 -0.30 -19.77 -17.82
C HIS A 36 0.74 -20.66 -17.12
N ALA A 37 1.28 -21.69 -17.79
CA ALA A 37 2.47 -22.40 -17.32
C ALA A 37 3.63 -21.40 -17.21
N SER A 38 3.81 -20.92 -15.98
CA SER A 38 4.74 -19.87 -15.60
C SER A 38 6.18 -20.35 -15.82
N PRO A 39 6.95 -19.78 -16.76
CA PRO A 39 8.39 -20.02 -16.80
C PRO A 39 9.12 -19.36 -15.60
N SER A 40 8.39 -18.78 -14.63
CA SER A 40 8.94 -18.01 -13.50
C SER A 40 9.09 -18.78 -12.19
N MET A 41 8.60 -20.01 -12.06
CA MET A 41 8.73 -20.75 -10.79
C MET A 41 10.19 -21.11 -10.48
N LEU A 42 11.00 -21.39 -11.50
CA LEU A 42 12.38 -21.85 -11.32
C LEU A 42 13.36 -20.71 -10.96
N SER A 43 13.15 -19.48 -11.44
CA SER A 43 14.03 -18.35 -11.05
C SER A 43 13.74 -17.84 -9.65
N GLU A 44 12.52 -18.03 -9.13
CA GLU A 44 12.13 -17.67 -7.76
C GLU A 44 12.67 -18.66 -6.71
N TRP A 45 13.19 -19.82 -7.14
CA TRP A 45 13.69 -20.90 -6.27
C TRP A 45 15.18 -20.84 -5.95
N ASN A 46 15.98 -20.10 -6.72
CA ASN A 46 17.37 -19.86 -6.36
C ASN A 46 17.42 -18.82 -5.25
N ALA A 47 17.37 -19.28 -4.01
CA ALA A 47 17.57 -18.46 -2.81
C ALA A 47 18.91 -17.70 -2.95
N PRO A 48 18.90 -16.39 -3.16
CA PRO A 48 20.13 -15.63 -3.25
C PRO A 48 20.78 -15.62 -1.87
N LYS A 49 22.09 -15.89 -1.83
CA LYS A 49 22.87 -15.84 -0.59
C LYS A 49 22.76 -14.44 0.05
N PRO A 50 22.84 -14.33 1.38
CA PRO A 50 22.90 -13.03 2.06
C PRO A 50 23.98 -12.15 1.43
N ARG A 51 23.62 -10.92 1.04
CA ARG A 51 24.54 -9.99 0.37
C ARG A 51 25.51 -9.35 1.36
N HIS A 52 25.09 -9.25 2.62
CA HIS A 52 25.77 -8.49 3.68
C HIS A 52 26.18 -9.41 4.83
N SER A 53 26.67 -10.61 4.50
CA SER A 53 26.97 -11.68 5.47
C SER A 53 27.87 -11.26 6.64
N ARG A 54 28.85 -10.36 6.42
CA ARG A 54 29.70 -9.81 7.50
C ARG A 54 28.89 -9.00 8.50
N LEU A 55 28.07 -8.07 8.01
CA LEU A 55 27.19 -7.26 8.86
C LEU A 55 26.13 -8.12 9.55
N LEU A 56 25.54 -9.08 8.83
CA LEU A 56 24.54 -10.00 9.39
C LEU A 56 25.13 -10.84 10.54
N LYS A 57 26.34 -11.38 10.37
CA LYS A 57 27.02 -12.13 11.44
C LYS A 57 27.27 -11.26 12.66
N SER A 58 27.76 -10.03 12.47
CA SER A 58 27.97 -9.09 13.58
C SER A 58 26.65 -8.70 14.26
N ALA A 59 25.59 -8.46 13.49
CA ALA A 59 24.25 -8.13 14.00
C ALA A 59 23.63 -9.26 14.83
N LEU A 60 23.92 -10.52 14.51
CA LEU A 60 23.46 -11.68 15.28
C LEU A 60 24.27 -11.91 16.57
N GLN A 61 25.53 -11.47 16.59
CA GLN A 61 26.45 -11.65 17.72
C GLN A 61 26.54 -10.45 18.66
N ARG A 62 25.90 -9.33 18.29
CA ARG A 62 25.93 -8.09 19.09
C ARG A 62 25.31 -8.32 20.47
N GLN A 63 25.85 -7.59 21.44
CA GLN A 63 25.19 -7.47 22.73
C GLN A 63 24.00 -6.51 22.60
N THR A 64 22.88 -6.85 23.22
CA THR A 64 21.73 -5.95 23.31
C THR A 64 22.13 -4.69 24.07
N LEU A 65 22.13 -3.55 23.39
CA LEU A 65 22.19 -2.25 24.05
C LEU A 65 20.80 -1.94 24.59
N ASN A 66 20.69 -1.62 25.88
CA ASN A 66 19.43 -1.22 26.48
C ASN A 66 19.09 0.22 26.06
N GLU A 67 18.66 0.41 24.82
CA GLU A 67 18.31 1.72 24.27
C GLU A 67 16.87 2.06 24.66
N GLN A 68 16.65 2.42 25.93
CA GLN A 68 15.36 2.95 26.40
C GLN A 68 14.89 4.14 25.56
N GLN A 69 15.83 4.91 24.98
CA GLN A 69 15.58 6.05 24.11
C GLN A 69 14.80 5.70 22.83
N LEU A 70 15.03 4.52 22.25
CA LEU A 70 14.33 4.06 21.04
C LEU A 70 12.82 3.99 21.26
N TRP A 71 12.40 3.64 22.46
CA TRP A 71 10.99 3.44 22.81
C TRP A 71 10.35 4.63 23.53
N MET A 72 11.07 5.74 23.67
CA MET A 72 10.51 6.98 24.22
C MET A 72 9.45 7.57 23.27
N PRO A 73 8.32 8.05 23.81
CA PRO A 73 7.34 8.82 23.05
C PRO A 73 7.96 10.05 22.38
N LEU A 74 7.30 10.54 21.32
CA LEU A 74 7.68 11.82 20.72
C LEU A 74 7.45 12.96 21.71
N ALA A 75 8.37 13.92 21.73
CA ALA A 75 8.17 15.17 22.45
C ALA A 75 6.92 15.88 21.92
N ASN A 76 6.29 16.71 22.76
CA ASN A 76 5.26 17.62 22.29
C ASN A 76 5.92 18.68 21.42
N GLN A 77 5.52 18.74 20.15
CA GLN A 77 6.11 19.63 19.14
C GLN A 77 5.28 20.90 18.91
N GLY A 78 4.28 21.17 19.77
CA GLY A 78 3.46 22.38 19.71
C GLY A 78 2.35 22.35 18.65
N TRP A 79 2.02 21.17 18.12
CA TRP A 79 0.93 20.99 17.15
C TRP A 79 -0.07 19.96 17.66
N LYS A 80 -1.36 20.23 17.43
CA LYS A 80 -2.47 19.33 17.73
C LYS A 80 -3.41 19.23 16.53
N THR A 81 -4.30 18.24 16.57
CA THR A 81 -5.42 18.17 15.62
C THR A 81 -6.25 19.44 15.75
N CYS A 82 -6.56 20.09 14.63
CA CYS A 82 -7.44 21.26 14.67
C CYS A 82 -8.80 20.87 15.26
N ALA A 83 -9.33 21.69 16.16
CA ALA A 83 -10.73 21.58 16.57
C ALA A 83 -11.62 21.77 15.34
N GLU A 84 -12.77 21.08 15.33
CA GLU A 84 -13.79 21.37 14.34
C GLU A 84 -14.21 22.84 14.46
N SER A 85 -14.37 23.50 13.33
CA SER A 85 -14.70 24.91 13.31
C SER A 85 -16.18 25.04 13.70
N ASP A 86 -16.48 25.75 14.79
CA ASP A 86 -17.87 26.07 15.20
C ASP A 86 -18.58 27.04 14.23
N THR A 87 -17.94 27.41 13.11
CA THR A 87 -18.60 28.22 12.09
C THR A 87 -19.72 27.38 11.49
N PRO A 88 -21.00 27.81 11.59
CA PRO A 88 -22.09 27.08 10.99
C PRO A 88 -21.86 27.03 9.48
N SER A 89 -21.48 25.87 8.97
CA SER A 89 -21.54 25.62 7.54
C SER A 89 -23.01 25.66 7.18
N THR A 90 -23.39 26.54 6.26
CA THR A 90 -24.72 26.52 5.67
C THR A 90 -24.95 25.10 5.17
N LEU A 91 -26.02 24.44 5.67
CA LEU A 91 -26.39 23.10 5.22
C LEU A 91 -26.36 23.09 3.68
N PRO A 92 -25.64 22.15 3.04
CA PRO A 92 -25.56 22.13 1.60
C PRO A 92 -26.99 22.02 1.03
N GLU A 93 -27.41 23.01 0.23
CA GLU A 93 -28.61 22.84 -0.60
C GLU A 93 -28.42 21.56 -1.41
N LYS A 94 -29.41 20.66 -1.38
CA LYS A 94 -29.33 19.40 -2.13
C LYS A 94 -29.30 19.72 -3.61
N SER A 95 -28.09 19.77 -4.15
CA SER A 95 -27.85 19.92 -5.58
C SER A 95 -28.38 18.69 -6.30
N GLN A 96 -29.25 18.89 -7.28
CA GLN A 96 -29.73 17.83 -8.19
C GLN A 96 -28.68 17.43 -9.24
N ARG A 97 -27.41 17.83 -9.05
CA ARG A 97 -26.28 17.52 -9.93
C ARG A 97 -25.35 16.53 -9.25
N TYR A 98 -24.93 15.50 -9.98
CA TYR A 98 -24.19 14.36 -9.42
C TYR A 98 -22.79 14.22 -10.02
N ILE A 99 -21.82 13.91 -9.17
CA ILE A 99 -20.47 13.54 -9.61
C ILE A 99 -20.23 12.07 -9.27
N GLN A 100 -19.81 11.31 -10.28
CA GLN A 100 -19.25 9.97 -10.12
C GLN A 100 -17.75 9.99 -10.40
N VAL A 101 -16.99 9.27 -9.58
CA VAL A 101 -15.55 9.09 -9.77
C VAL A 101 -15.22 7.60 -9.82
N PHE A 102 -14.31 7.25 -10.73
CA PHE A 102 -13.86 5.87 -10.94
C PHE A 102 -12.38 5.76 -10.59
N LEU A 103 -12.10 5.34 -9.37
CA LEU A 103 -10.80 5.43 -8.72
C LEU A 103 -9.86 4.29 -9.12
N ASP A 104 -8.71 4.66 -9.69
CA ASP A 104 -7.65 3.72 -10.04
C ASP A 104 -6.57 3.57 -8.94
N GLY A 105 -5.68 2.59 -9.12
CA GLY A 105 -4.55 2.35 -8.22
C GLY A 105 -4.85 1.35 -7.10
N GLY A 106 -3.95 1.25 -6.13
CA GLY A 106 -4.16 0.43 -4.93
C GLY A 106 -4.90 1.20 -3.83
N LEU A 107 -5.33 0.51 -2.76
CA LEU A 107 -6.12 1.08 -1.66
C LEU A 107 -5.66 2.48 -1.21
N ASN A 108 -4.37 2.65 -0.92
CA ASN A 108 -3.84 3.90 -0.40
C ASN A 108 -3.76 5.03 -1.46
N GLN A 109 -3.76 4.71 -2.76
CA GLN A 109 -3.95 5.69 -3.83
C GLN A 109 -5.41 6.08 -3.96
N GLN A 110 -6.30 5.09 -3.93
CA GLN A 110 -7.75 5.30 -3.94
C GLN A 110 -8.17 6.16 -2.74
N ARG A 111 -7.60 5.95 -1.55
CA ARG A 111 -7.81 6.81 -0.36
C ARG A 111 -7.56 8.28 -0.65
N MET A 112 -6.45 8.62 -1.30
CA MET A 112 -6.14 10.00 -1.70
C MET A 112 -7.13 10.51 -2.76
N GLY A 113 -7.50 9.68 -3.72
CA GLY A 113 -8.49 10.03 -4.74
C GLY A 113 -9.90 10.27 -4.16
N ILE A 114 -10.30 9.53 -3.11
CA ILE A 114 -11.57 9.80 -2.39
C ILE A 114 -11.55 11.19 -1.77
N CYS A 115 -10.43 11.56 -1.14
CA CYS A 115 -10.27 12.90 -0.54
C CYS A 115 -10.37 14.00 -1.60
N ASP A 116 -9.75 13.80 -2.77
CA ASP A 116 -9.86 14.73 -3.89
C ASP A 116 -11.29 14.77 -4.46
N ALA A 117 -12.00 13.64 -4.52
CA ALA A 117 -13.37 13.56 -5.02
C ALA A 117 -14.35 14.36 -4.14
N VAL A 118 -14.23 14.24 -2.81
CA VAL A 118 -15.01 15.04 -1.86
C VAL A 118 -14.72 16.54 -2.04
N ALA A 119 -13.45 16.92 -2.18
CA ALA A 119 -13.08 18.30 -2.43
C ALA A 119 -13.62 18.83 -3.76
N VAL A 120 -13.54 18.06 -4.84
CA VAL A 120 -14.08 18.41 -6.16
C VAL A 120 -15.60 18.57 -6.11
N ALA A 121 -16.31 17.69 -5.40
CA ALA A 121 -17.75 17.83 -5.18
C ALA A 121 -18.11 19.12 -4.44
N LYS A 122 -17.32 19.50 -3.41
CA LYS A 122 -17.47 20.78 -2.71
C LYS A 122 -17.24 21.98 -3.63
N ILE A 123 -16.16 21.97 -4.40
CA ILE A 123 -15.80 23.05 -5.34
C ILE A 123 -16.91 23.27 -6.38
N LEU A 124 -17.53 22.20 -6.85
CA LEU A 124 -18.55 22.23 -7.90
C LEU A 124 -19.98 22.39 -7.37
N ASN A 125 -20.16 22.44 -6.04
CA ASN A 125 -21.46 22.41 -5.37
C ASN A 125 -22.37 21.29 -5.91
N ALA A 126 -21.82 20.07 -5.96
CA ALA A 126 -22.48 18.89 -6.50
C ALA A 126 -22.60 17.77 -5.45
N THR A 127 -23.58 16.91 -5.63
CA THR A 127 -23.78 15.72 -4.82
C THR A 127 -22.78 14.64 -5.25
N LEU A 128 -21.98 14.13 -4.32
CA LEU A 128 -21.05 13.03 -4.59
C LEU A 128 -21.78 11.69 -4.51
N VAL A 129 -21.63 10.86 -5.53
CA VAL A 129 -21.99 9.44 -5.45
C VAL A 129 -20.82 8.68 -4.83
N ILE A 130 -21.09 7.68 -3.98
CA ILE A 130 -20.03 6.84 -3.38
C ILE A 130 -19.03 6.40 -4.46
N PRO A 131 -17.71 6.69 -4.27
CA PRO A 131 -16.70 6.42 -5.29
C PRO A 131 -16.66 4.95 -5.74
N HIS A 132 -16.57 4.74 -7.05
CA HIS A 132 -16.34 3.41 -7.61
C HIS A 132 -14.84 3.07 -7.57
N LEU A 133 -14.48 1.88 -7.09
CA LEU A 133 -13.10 1.43 -7.03
C LEU A 133 -12.80 0.49 -8.21
N GLU A 134 -11.90 0.90 -9.12
CA GLU A 134 -11.49 0.05 -10.24
C GLU A 134 -10.63 -1.13 -9.77
N VAL A 135 -10.81 -2.28 -10.43
CA VAL A 135 -9.97 -3.45 -10.21
C VAL A 135 -8.55 -3.17 -10.71
N ASN A 136 -7.58 -3.29 -9.80
CA ASN A 136 -6.18 -3.11 -10.14
C ASN A 136 -5.60 -4.36 -10.83
N PRO A 137 -4.85 -4.24 -11.94
CA PRO A 137 -4.30 -5.39 -12.65
C PRO A 137 -3.26 -6.20 -11.86
N VAL A 138 -2.61 -5.61 -10.86
CA VAL A 138 -1.60 -6.28 -10.02
C VAL A 138 -2.25 -7.12 -8.93
N TRP A 139 -3.20 -6.52 -8.20
CA TRP A 139 -3.79 -7.16 -7.01
C TRP A 139 -5.10 -7.89 -7.30
N GLN A 140 -5.73 -7.62 -8.45
CA GLN A 140 -6.97 -8.28 -8.93
C GLN A 140 -8.08 -8.28 -7.88
N ASP A 141 -8.17 -7.21 -7.09
CA ASP A 141 -9.16 -7.06 -6.04
C ASP A 141 -10.39 -6.30 -6.56
N SER A 142 -11.57 -6.88 -6.37
CA SER A 142 -12.88 -6.35 -6.75
C SER A 142 -13.69 -5.79 -5.57
N SER A 143 -13.08 -5.65 -4.40
CA SER A 143 -13.70 -5.07 -3.22
C SER A 143 -14.19 -3.65 -3.52
N THR A 144 -15.45 -3.40 -3.20
CA THR A 144 -16.10 -2.10 -3.37
C THR A 144 -15.69 -1.13 -2.26
N PHE A 145 -16.10 0.14 -2.39
CA PHE A 145 -15.95 1.11 -1.30
C PHE A 145 -16.55 0.59 0.02
N MET A 146 -17.73 -0.04 -0.04
CA MET A 146 -18.47 -0.50 1.14
C MET A 146 -17.89 -1.78 1.75
N ASP A 147 -17.12 -2.55 0.98
CA ASP A 147 -16.36 -3.68 1.53
C ASP A 147 -15.19 -3.22 2.43
N ILE A 148 -14.72 -1.97 2.24
CA ILE A 148 -13.48 -1.47 2.84
C ILE A 148 -13.76 -0.41 3.91
N PHE A 149 -14.62 0.57 3.60
CA PHE A 149 -14.90 1.72 4.43
C PHE A 149 -16.31 1.69 5.01
N ASP A 150 -16.44 2.23 6.22
CA ASP A 150 -17.71 2.42 6.91
C ASP A 150 -18.48 3.59 6.26
N VAL A 151 -19.40 3.25 5.35
CA VAL A 151 -20.13 4.23 4.51
C VAL A 151 -21.02 5.14 5.35
N ASP A 152 -21.68 4.59 6.36
CA ASP A 152 -22.60 5.37 7.19
C ASP A 152 -21.82 6.38 8.05
N HIS A 153 -20.67 5.96 8.60
CA HIS A 153 -19.73 6.88 9.26
C HIS A 153 -19.23 7.95 8.29
N PHE A 154 -18.81 7.56 7.08
CA PHE A 154 -18.31 8.49 6.05
C PHE A 154 -19.33 9.57 5.67
N ILE A 155 -20.60 9.19 5.44
CA ILE A 155 -21.69 10.13 5.12
C ILE A 155 -22.00 11.02 6.33
N ASN A 156 -22.08 10.44 7.54
CA ASN A 156 -22.44 11.20 8.74
C ASN A 156 -21.36 12.24 9.11
N VAL A 157 -20.07 11.92 8.99
CA VAL A 157 -18.97 12.85 9.28
C VAL A 157 -18.95 14.04 8.31
N LEU A 158 -19.38 13.83 7.06
CA LEU A 158 -19.30 14.83 5.98
C LEU A 158 -20.65 15.50 5.65
N LYS A 159 -21.72 15.20 6.41
CA LYS A 159 -23.10 15.64 6.12
C LYS A 159 -23.26 17.16 6.04
N ASP A 160 -22.47 17.89 6.83
CA ASP A 160 -22.49 19.35 6.91
C ASP A 160 -21.53 20.00 5.87
N ASP A 161 -20.63 19.19 5.28
CA ASP A 161 -19.64 19.63 4.30
C ASP A 161 -20.15 19.48 2.87
N ILE A 162 -20.65 18.29 2.50
CA ILE A 162 -21.16 17.98 1.15
C ILE A 162 -22.35 17.00 1.20
N SER A 163 -23.18 17.03 0.16
CA SER A 163 -24.19 15.98 -0.04
C SER A 163 -23.55 14.72 -0.64
N ILE A 164 -23.83 13.56 -0.04
CA ILE A 164 -23.34 12.26 -0.50
C ILE A 164 -24.50 11.28 -0.61
N VAL A 165 -24.56 10.52 -1.72
CA VAL A 165 -25.55 9.46 -1.94
C VAL A 165 -24.86 8.13 -2.19
N LYS A 166 -25.46 7.04 -1.68
CA LYS A 166 -24.95 5.67 -1.88
C LYS A 166 -25.09 5.21 -3.33
N GLU A 167 -26.22 5.53 -3.93
CA GLU A 167 -26.60 5.14 -5.28
C GLU A 167 -27.15 6.36 -6.03
N LEU A 168 -27.13 6.27 -7.35
CA LEU A 168 -27.71 7.29 -8.21
C LEU A 168 -29.25 7.25 -8.17
N PRO A 169 -29.92 8.41 -8.38
CA PRO A 169 -31.35 8.42 -8.68
C PRO A 169 -31.67 7.62 -9.95
N ASP A 170 -32.91 7.13 -10.02
CA ASP A 170 -33.40 6.29 -11.13
C ASP A 170 -33.20 6.95 -12.50
N ASP A 171 -33.33 8.28 -12.62
CA ASP A 171 -33.12 9.02 -13.89
C ASP A 171 -31.69 8.84 -14.47
N PHE A 172 -30.73 8.43 -13.64
CA PHE A 172 -29.34 8.21 -14.01
C PHE A 172 -28.90 6.73 -13.94
N TYR A 173 -29.84 5.77 -13.91
CA TYR A 173 -29.52 4.33 -13.82
C TYR A 173 -28.55 3.84 -14.91
N TRP A 174 -28.57 4.49 -16.08
CA TRP A 174 -27.72 4.19 -17.23
C TRP A 174 -26.24 4.58 -17.03
N SER A 175 -25.93 5.38 -16.01
CA SER A 175 -24.60 5.95 -15.76
C SER A 175 -23.69 4.97 -15.00
N THR A 176 -23.39 3.84 -15.65
CA THR A 176 -22.61 2.74 -15.09
C THR A 176 -21.16 2.72 -15.58
N ARG A 177 -20.33 1.90 -14.93
CA ARG A 177 -18.95 1.69 -15.37
C ARG A 177 -18.87 1.16 -16.79
N GLU A 178 -19.77 0.26 -17.16
CA GLU A 178 -19.88 -0.39 -18.47
C GLU A 178 -20.28 0.63 -19.53
N TYR A 179 -21.23 1.51 -19.22
CA TYR A 179 -21.67 2.58 -20.11
C TYR A 179 -20.52 3.48 -20.57
N TYR A 180 -19.60 3.79 -19.65
CA TYR A 180 -18.39 4.56 -19.93
C TYR A 180 -17.25 3.74 -20.53
N ALA A 181 -17.28 2.41 -20.44
CA ALA A 181 -16.27 1.53 -21.01
C ALA A 181 -16.37 1.42 -22.53
N THR A 182 -17.60 1.45 -23.06
CA THR A 182 -17.88 1.06 -24.45
C THR A 182 -17.69 2.17 -25.48
N ALA A 183 -17.84 3.43 -25.09
CA ALA A 183 -17.74 4.57 -26.00
C ALA A 183 -17.28 5.85 -25.31
N ILE A 184 -16.88 6.84 -26.12
CA ILE A 184 -16.66 8.21 -25.66
C ILE A 184 -18.03 8.83 -25.36
N ARG A 185 -18.19 9.36 -24.16
CA ARG A 185 -19.44 10.00 -23.70
C ARG A 185 -19.16 11.45 -23.35
N ALA A 186 -20.06 12.34 -23.77
CA ALA A 186 -19.91 13.78 -23.52
C ALA A 186 -19.92 14.14 -22.02
N ASN A 187 -20.58 13.31 -21.21
CA ASN A 187 -20.60 13.47 -19.76
C ASN A 187 -19.45 12.74 -19.02
N ARG A 188 -18.47 12.19 -19.76
CA ARG A 188 -17.28 11.56 -19.19
C ARG A 188 -16.06 12.47 -19.31
N VAL A 189 -15.43 12.75 -18.19
CA VAL A 189 -14.17 13.48 -18.09
C VAL A 189 -13.02 12.48 -17.96
N LYS A 190 -12.15 12.43 -18.98
CA LYS A 190 -10.97 11.54 -19.01
C LYS A 190 -9.64 12.29 -18.86
N THR A 191 -9.63 13.59 -19.12
CA THR A 191 -8.44 14.39 -19.37
C THR A 191 -8.05 15.30 -18.21
N ALA A 192 -8.53 15.02 -16.99
CA ALA A 192 -8.12 15.77 -15.81
C ALA A 192 -6.57 15.77 -15.68
N PRO A 193 -5.92 16.95 -15.75
CA PRO A 193 -4.48 17.06 -15.60
C PRO A 193 -4.01 16.48 -14.27
N ILE A 194 -2.73 16.09 -14.21
CA ILE A 194 -2.09 15.83 -12.92
C ILE A 194 -1.96 17.18 -12.21
N HIS A 195 -2.36 17.24 -10.94
CA HIS A 195 -2.42 18.49 -10.16
C HIS A 195 -3.30 19.58 -10.81
N ALA A 196 -4.47 19.20 -11.32
CA ALA A 196 -5.47 20.14 -11.81
C ALA A 196 -5.88 21.13 -10.70
N SER A 197 -6.02 22.40 -11.06
CA SER A 197 -6.48 23.46 -10.15
C SER A 197 -7.99 23.37 -9.91
N ALA A 198 -8.48 24.04 -8.86
CA ALA A 198 -9.92 24.18 -8.63
C ALA A 198 -10.65 24.79 -9.83
N ASN A 199 -10.07 25.84 -10.43
CA ASN A 199 -10.63 26.51 -11.61
C ASN A 199 -10.75 25.57 -12.81
N TRP A 200 -9.79 24.65 -13.00
CA TRP A 200 -9.90 23.66 -14.08
C TRP A 200 -11.18 22.82 -13.95
N TYR A 201 -11.52 22.37 -12.73
CA TYR A 201 -12.78 21.64 -12.52
C TYR A 201 -14.00 22.52 -12.77
N ILE A 202 -13.99 23.77 -12.32
CA ILE A 202 -15.07 24.72 -12.56
C ILE A 202 -15.30 24.92 -14.05
N GLU A 203 -14.23 25.13 -14.83
CA GLU A 203 -14.31 25.41 -16.26
C GLU A 203 -14.65 24.16 -17.11
N ASN A 204 -14.22 22.97 -16.69
CA ASN A 204 -14.31 21.76 -17.53
C ASN A 204 -15.38 20.75 -17.07
N VAL A 205 -15.79 20.78 -15.80
CA VAL A 205 -16.75 19.82 -15.23
C VAL A 205 -18.08 20.48 -14.91
N SER A 206 -18.10 21.74 -14.45
CA SER A 206 -19.36 22.46 -14.18
C SER A 206 -20.27 22.55 -15.41
N PRO A 207 -19.78 22.85 -16.64
CA PRO A 207 -20.65 22.87 -17.82
C PRO A 207 -21.29 21.51 -18.14
N ILE A 208 -20.58 20.41 -17.86
CA ILE A 208 -21.11 19.06 -18.03
C ILE A 208 -22.24 18.81 -17.03
N LEU A 209 -22.03 19.15 -15.75
CA LEU A 209 -23.05 19.02 -14.71
C LEU A 209 -24.29 19.85 -15.01
N GLN A 210 -24.12 21.06 -15.54
CA GLN A 210 -25.23 21.92 -15.96
C GLN A 210 -26.01 21.34 -17.15
N SER A 211 -25.32 20.69 -18.10
CA SER A 211 -25.93 20.17 -19.32
C SER A 211 -26.60 18.81 -19.14
N TYR A 212 -25.98 17.93 -18.35
CA TYR A 212 -26.39 16.52 -18.24
C TYR A 212 -26.95 16.15 -16.86
N GLY A 213 -26.83 17.02 -15.86
CA GLY A 213 -27.15 16.69 -14.46
C GLY A 213 -26.15 15.74 -13.79
N ILE A 214 -25.28 15.07 -14.55
CA ILE A 214 -24.28 14.13 -14.04
C ILE A 214 -22.97 14.22 -14.81
N ALA A 215 -21.84 14.13 -14.10
CA ALA A 215 -20.51 14.02 -14.68
C ALA A 215 -19.75 12.82 -14.09
N ALA A 216 -19.15 12.01 -14.96
CA ALA A 216 -18.30 10.89 -14.57
C ALA A 216 -16.83 11.18 -14.85
N ILE A 217 -16.00 11.14 -13.83
CA ILE A 217 -14.55 11.33 -13.96
C ILE A 217 -13.89 9.97 -13.93
N ALA A 218 -13.39 9.52 -15.09
CA ALA A 218 -12.93 8.14 -15.29
C ALA A 218 -11.78 8.03 -16.31
N PRO A 219 -10.58 7.59 -15.92
CA PRO A 219 -10.17 7.24 -14.56
C PRO A 219 -9.98 8.47 -13.68
N PHE A 220 -10.12 8.30 -12.37
CA PHE A 220 -9.82 9.30 -11.36
C PHE A 220 -8.77 8.77 -10.39
N SER A 221 -7.85 9.62 -9.98
CA SER A 221 -6.77 9.29 -9.05
C SER A 221 -6.56 10.49 -8.14
N HIS A 222 -5.38 10.66 -7.57
CA HIS A 222 -4.97 11.95 -6.99
C HIS A 222 -4.74 12.98 -8.12
N ARG A 223 -5.74 13.80 -8.41
CA ARG A 223 -5.74 14.72 -9.56
C ARG A 223 -5.84 16.19 -9.15
N LEU A 224 -6.17 16.49 -7.90
CA LEU A 224 -6.29 17.86 -7.42
C LEU A 224 -4.93 18.38 -6.92
N ALA A 225 -4.61 19.63 -7.26
CA ALA A 225 -3.40 20.31 -6.79
C ALA A 225 -3.30 20.35 -5.25
N PHE A 226 -2.07 20.44 -4.72
CA PHE A 226 -1.82 20.63 -3.29
C PHE A 226 -1.48 22.08 -2.94
N ASP A 227 -1.03 22.85 -3.92
CA ASP A 227 -0.74 24.27 -3.83
C ASP A 227 -1.95 25.10 -4.27
N ASN A 228 -1.98 26.38 -3.86
CA ASN A 228 -2.98 27.35 -4.29
C ASN A 228 -4.45 26.94 -4.08
N MET A 229 -4.70 26.01 -3.14
CA MET A 229 -6.04 25.57 -2.75
C MET A 229 -6.56 26.38 -1.55
N PRO A 230 -7.85 26.76 -1.54
CA PRO A 230 -8.46 27.40 -0.37
C PRO A 230 -8.30 26.57 0.90
N LYS A 231 -8.08 27.25 2.03
CA LYS A 231 -7.76 26.61 3.32
C LYS A 231 -8.87 25.69 3.82
N ASP A 232 -10.12 26.07 3.61
CA ASP A 232 -11.32 25.27 3.91
C ASP A 232 -11.36 23.97 3.10
N ILE A 233 -11.02 24.01 1.81
CA ILE A 233 -10.93 22.81 0.97
C ILE A 233 -9.80 21.88 1.42
N GLN A 234 -8.64 22.43 1.79
CA GLN A 234 -7.55 21.61 2.35
C GLN A 234 -7.95 20.97 3.68
N ARG A 235 -8.59 21.74 4.57
CA ARG A 235 -9.15 21.21 5.84
C ARG A 235 -10.16 20.09 5.59
N LEU A 236 -11.04 20.24 4.60
CA LEU A 236 -11.99 19.20 4.20
C LEU A 236 -11.25 17.93 3.76
N ARG A 237 -10.23 18.05 2.90
CA ARG A 237 -9.40 16.89 2.48
C ARG A 237 -8.73 16.21 3.68
N CYS A 238 -8.24 16.99 4.65
CA CYS A 238 -7.68 16.46 5.90
C CYS A 238 -8.73 15.70 6.73
N LYS A 239 -9.92 16.29 6.91
CA LYS A 239 -11.06 15.68 7.62
C LYS A 239 -11.45 14.36 6.96
N VAL A 240 -11.56 14.33 5.64
CA VAL A 240 -11.85 13.10 4.88
C VAL A 240 -10.77 12.05 5.14
N ASN A 241 -9.50 12.41 4.97
CA ASN A 241 -8.40 11.46 5.07
C ASN A 241 -8.17 10.92 6.48
N PHE A 242 -8.34 11.72 7.53
CA PHE A 242 -7.98 11.31 8.89
C PHE A 242 -9.18 10.94 9.76
N GLN A 243 -10.39 11.37 9.41
CA GLN A 243 -11.58 11.20 10.26
C GLN A 243 -12.73 10.46 9.56
N ALA A 244 -13.04 10.78 8.31
CA ALA A 244 -14.19 10.19 7.61
C ALA A 244 -13.89 8.79 7.06
N LEU A 245 -12.66 8.52 6.61
CA LEU A 245 -12.27 7.24 6.02
C LEU A 245 -11.84 6.22 7.08
N VAL A 246 -12.84 5.71 7.80
CA VAL A 246 -12.72 4.62 8.78
C VAL A 246 -13.03 3.28 8.11
N PHE A 247 -12.28 2.24 8.45
CA PHE A 247 -12.52 0.89 7.91
C PHE A 247 -13.79 0.27 8.50
N VAL A 248 -14.41 -0.62 7.73
CA VAL A 248 -15.59 -1.40 8.15
C VAL A 248 -15.38 -2.12 9.50
N PRO A 249 -16.44 -2.30 10.31
CA PRO A 249 -16.34 -2.83 11.67
C PRO A 249 -15.58 -4.15 11.80
N HIS A 250 -15.73 -5.07 10.84
CA HIS A 250 -15.07 -6.37 10.91
C HIS A 250 -13.55 -6.29 10.70
N ILE A 251 -13.04 -5.29 9.96
CA ILE A 251 -11.60 -5.03 9.85
C ILE A 251 -11.06 -4.45 11.16
N ARG A 252 -11.80 -3.52 11.77
CA ARG A 252 -11.42 -2.92 13.06
C ARG A 252 -11.37 -3.97 14.17
N ALA A 253 -12.43 -4.78 14.30
CA ALA A 253 -12.50 -5.85 15.29
C ALA A 253 -11.38 -6.88 15.14
N LEU A 254 -11.07 -7.31 13.91
CA LEU A 254 -9.93 -8.20 13.67
C LEU A 254 -8.61 -7.50 14.00
N GLY A 255 -8.45 -6.23 13.61
CA GLY A 255 -7.29 -5.42 13.93
C GLY A 255 -7.05 -5.29 15.43
N ASP A 256 -8.10 -5.01 16.20
CA ASP A 256 -8.05 -4.95 17.67
C ASP A 256 -7.62 -6.29 18.26
N ALA A 257 -8.13 -7.42 17.74
CA ALA A 257 -7.71 -8.74 18.17
C ALA A 257 -6.22 -9.00 17.89
N LEU A 258 -5.70 -8.62 16.71
CA LEU A 258 -4.27 -8.77 16.40
C LEU A 258 -3.40 -7.89 17.29
N VAL A 259 -3.80 -6.62 17.48
CA VAL A 259 -3.10 -5.67 18.35
C VAL A 259 -3.07 -6.20 19.79
N SER A 260 -4.17 -6.74 20.28
CA SER A 260 -4.24 -7.36 21.61
C SER A 260 -3.25 -8.53 21.73
N ARG A 261 -3.23 -9.46 20.78
CA ARG A 261 -2.29 -10.61 20.76
C ARG A 261 -0.82 -10.17 20.68
N LEU A 262 -0.55 -9.07 19.99
CA LEU A 262 0.80 -8.49 19.90
C LEU A 262 1.25 -7.84 21.22
N LYS A 263 0.33 -7.17 21.93
CA LYS A 263 0.63 -6.49 23.21
C LYS A 263 0.62 -7.41 24.43
N TYR A 264 -0.25 -8.41 24.43
CA TYR A 264 -0.49 -9.31 25.56
C TYR A 264 -0.09 -10.74 25.16
N LEU A 265 0.88 -11.32 25.89
CA LEU A 265 1.21 -12.74 25.76
C LEU A 265 -0.01 -13.59 26.15
N PRO A 266 -0.34 -14.66 25.41
CA PRO A 266 -1.09 -15.75 26.00
C PRO A 266 -0.28 -16.29 27.18
N SER A 267 -0.86 -16.28 28.39
CA SER A 267 -0.29 -17.07 29.48
C SER A 267 -0.18 -18.52 29.00
N GLU A 268 0.94 -19.20 29.28
CA GLU A 268 1.23 -20.59 28.86
C GLU A 268 0.21 -21.64 29.36
N SER A 269 -0.92 -21.23 29.96
CA SER A 269 -1.91 -22.11 30.58
C SER A 269 -3.24 -22.26 29.84
N GLU A 270 -3.43 -21.72 28.63
CA GLU A 270 -4.69 -21.91 27.89
C GLU A 270 -4.48 -22.43 26.48
N SER A 271 -4.08 -23.70 26.41
CA SER A 271 -4.54 -24.60 25.36
C SER A 271 -6.04 -24.81 25.56
N SER A 272 -6.89 -24.35 24.63
CA SER A 272 -8.11 -25.01 24.13
C SER A 272 -9.10 -23.99 23.57
N THR A 273 -9.33 -24.07 22.25
CA THR A 273 -10.64 -23.94 21.59
C THR A 273 -11.77 -23.27 22.39
N ASN A 274 -11.85 -21.92 22.38
CA ASN A 274 -13.07 -21.08 22.40
C ASN A 274 -12.76 -19.64 22.89
N TYR A 275 -12.10 -18.83 22.05
CA TYR A 275 -11.73 -17.44 22.38
C TYR A 275 -12.83 -16.38 22.15
N LEU A 276 -14.10 -16.79 22.12
CA LEU A 276 -15.23 -15.89 21.79
C LEU A 276 -16.26 -15.75 22.92
N LYS A 277 -15.92 -16.11 24.16
CA LYS A 277 -16.72 -15.75 25.34
C LYS A 277 -15.79 -15.33 26.48
N ASP A 278 -16.20 -14.27 27.17
CA ASP A 278 -15.53 -13.57 28.28
C ASP A 278 -14.43 -12.57 27.92
N VAL A 279 -14.86 -11.46 27.30
CA VAL A 279 -14.29 -10.14 27.61
C VAL A 279 -15.21 -9.48 28.64
N THR A 280 -15.24 -10.02 29.85
CA THR A 280 -15.82 -9.35 31.02
C THR A 280 -14.91 -9.56 32.21
N ASP A 281 -14.25 -8.47 32.56
CA ASP A 281 -13.68 -8.12 33.85
C ASP A 281 -12.61 -9.03 34.48
N SER A 282 -11.55 -8.40 34.98
CA SER A 282 -10.50 -9.00 35.84
C SER A 282 -9.43 -9.93 35.20
N ARG A 283 -8.58 -9.40 34.30
CA ARG A 283 -7.16 -9.83 34.17
C ARG A 283 -6.23 -8.91 33.35
N ILE A 284 -6.53 -7.61 33.29
CA ILE A 284 -5.64 -6.59 32.67
C ILE A 284 -4.54 -6.19 33.67
N GLN A 285 -3.69 -7.12 34.12
CA GLN A 285 -2.47 -6.77 34.86
C GLN A 285 -1.35 -7.78 34.60
N GLN A 286 -0.74 -7.69 33.41
CA GLN A 286 0.72 -7.72 33.18
C GLN A 286 1.01 -7.93 31.68
N GLY A 287 1.25 -6.81 30.98
CA GLY A 287 1.79 -6.81 29.62
C GLY A 287 1.43 -5.56 28.82
N ASN A 288 2.09 -4.42 29.05
CA ASN A 288 2.10 -3.33 28.05
C ASN A 288 3.22 -3.61 27.04
N GLY A 289 3.15 -4.78 26.37
CA GLY A 289 4.17 -5.22 25.43
C GLY A 289 4.26 -4.25 24.26
N LYS A 290 5.47 -3.73 23.99
CA LYS A 290 5.71 -2.87 22.84
C LYS A 290 5.95 -3.72 21.60
N PHE A 291 5.46 -3.26 20.45
CA PHE A 291 5.71 -3.93 19.18
C PHE A 291 5.93 -2.94 18.04
N VAL A 292 6.67 -3.40 17.03
CA VAL A 292 6.97 -2.65 15.82
C VAL A 292 6.16 -3.22 14.67
N VAL A 293 5.60 -2.34 13.85
CA VAL A 293 5.06 -2.74 12.54
C VAL A 293 6.08 -2.42 11.47
N LEU A 294 6.51 -3.45 10.76
CA LEU A 294 7.34 -3.34 9.56
C LEU A 294 6.48 -3.53 8.32
N HIS A 295 6.29 -2.45 7.57
CA HIS A 295 5.75 -2.51 6.21
C HIS A 295 6.88 -2.80 5.22
N LEU A 296 6.99 -4.07 4.80
CA LEU A 296 8.15 -4.52 4.04
C LEU A 296 8.14 -4.08 2.57
N ARG A 297 6.95 -3.97 1.95
CA ARG A 297 6.76 -3.61 0.53
C ARG A 297 7.84 -4.17 -0.43
N PHE A 298 8.16 -5.45 -0.26
CA PHE A 298 9.13 -6.17 -1.09
C PHE A 298 8.41 -7.23 -1.94
N ASP A 299 7.30 -6.82 -2.56
CA ASP A 299 6.52 -7.65 -3.46
C ASP A 299 7.12 -7.69 -4.87
N LYS A 300 6.71 -8.67 -5.67
CA LYS A 300 7.23 -8.86 -7.05
C LYS A 300 7.01 -7.63 -7.93
N ASP A 301 5.90 -6.92 -7.76
CA ASP A 301 5.61 -5.70 -8.50
C ASP A 301 6.53 -4.54 -8.10
N MET A 302 6.80 -4.38 -6.80
CA MET A 302 7.75 -3.37 -6.33
C MET A 302 9.18 -3.70 -6.78
N ALA A 303 9.61 -4.96 -6.64
CA ALA A 303 10.92 -5.42 -7.10
C ALA A 303 11.09 -5.24 -8.63
N ALA A 304 10.04 -5.52 -9.40
CA ALA A 304 10.05 -5.30 -10.84
C ALA A 304 10.08 -3.80 -11.18
N HIS A 305 9.29 -2.97 -10.51
CA HIS A 305 9.18 -1.54 -10.78
C HIS A 305 10.48 -0.78 -10.47
N SER A 306 11.21 -1.15 -9.41
CA SER A 306 12.45 -0.45 -9.02
C SER A 306 13.60 -0.63 -9.99
N ALA A 307 13.58 -1.70 -10.81
CA ALA A 307 14.65 -2.10 -11.71
C ALA A 307 16.01 -2.39 -11.06
N CYS A 308 16.04 -2.52 -9.73
CA CYS A 308 17.26 -2.83 -8.98
C CYS A 308 17.66 -4.30 -9.09
N ASP A 309 18.93 -4.57 -8.80
CA ASP A 309 19.47 -5.91 -8.59
C ASP A 309 19.32 -6.29 -7.11
N PHE A 310 18.70 -7.44 -6.86
CA PHE A 310 18.54 -7.98 -5.52
C PHE A 310 19.44 -9.19 -5.26
N GLY A 311 20.34 -9.53 -6.17
CA GLY A 311 21.33 -10.60 -6.00
C GLY A 311 20.94 -11.94 -6.63
N GLY A 312 19.84 -12.02 -7.38
CA GLY A 312 19.44 -13.22 -8.14
C GLY A 312 20.06 -13.31 -9.55
N GLY A 313 20.98 -12.41 -9.89
CA GLY A 313 21.77 -12.45 -11.13
C GLY A 313 20.94 -12.25 -12.41
N LYS A 314 21.46 -12.74 -13.53
CA LYS A 314 20.84 -12.53 -14.86
C LYS A 314 19.42 -13.12 -14.95
N ALA A 315 19.15 -14.22 -14.27
CA ALA A 315 17.84 -14.86 -14.26
C ALA A 315 16.79 -13.98 -13.57
N GLU A 316 17.09 -13.45 -12.37
CA GLU A 316 16.20 -12.52 -11.65
C GLU A 316 15.95 -11.25 -12.47
N LYS A 317 17.01 -10.65 -13.04
CA LYS A 317 16.90 -9.46 -13.90
C LYS A 317 15.95 -9.67 -15.07
N LEU A 318 16.09 -10.79 -15.78
CA LEU A 318 15.23 -11.10 -16.93
C LEU A 318 13.78 -11.37 -16.51
N ALA A 319 13.57 -12.09 -15.41
CA ALA A 319 12.23 -12.38 -14.89
C ALA A 319 11.48 -11.11 -14.46
N LEU A 320 12.15 -10.21 -13.74
CA LEU A 320 11.58 -8.93 -13.31
C LEU A 320 11.32 -7.98 -14.49
N ALA A 321 12.24 -7.95 -15.48
CA ALA A 321 12.02 -7.17 -16.71
C ALA A 321 10.81 -7.67 -17.50
N LYS A 322 10.65 -8.99 -17.66
CA LYS A 322 9.48 -9.59 -18.32
C LYS A 322 8.19 -9.27 -17.56
N TYR A 323 8.21 -9.40 -16.23
CA TYR A 323 7.05 -9.05 -15.39
C TYR A 323 6.65 -7.58 -15.55
N ARG A 324 7.62 -6.66 -15.55
CA ARG A 324 7.39 -5.23 -15.75
C ARG A 324 6.71 -4.93 -17.09
N GLN A 325 7.17 -5.58 -18.17
CA GLN A 325 6.57 -5.42 -19.49
C GLN A 325 5.11 -5.86 -19.52
N VAL A 326 4.80 -7.01 -18.92
CA VAL A 326 3.43 -7.57 -18.89
C VAL A 326 2.48 -6.70 -18.07
N ILE A 327 2.87 -6.33 -16.84
CA ILE A 327 1.97 -5.61 -15.92
C ILE A 327 1.71 -4.17 -16.37
N TRP A 328 2.74 -3.46 -16.83
CA TRP A 328 2.61 -2.05 -17.20
C TRP A 328 2.47 -1.79 -18.69
N GLN A 329 2.46 -2.83 -19.52
CA GLN A 329 2.32 -2.74 -20.99
C GLN A 329 3.32 -1.74 -21.60
N GLY A 330 4.56 -1.76 -21.13
CA GLY A 330 5.63 -0.86 -21.59
C GLY A 330 5.62 0.55 -20.99
N ARG A 331 4.64 0.92 -20.14
CA ARG A 331 4.60 2.25 -19.48
C ARG A 331 5.69 2.47 -18.44
N VAL A 332 6.27 1.39 -17.90
CA VAL A 332 7.43 1.46 -17.00
C VAL A 332 8.63 0.96 -17.79
N LEU A 333 9.48 1.90 -18.18
CA LEU A 333 10.68 1.65 -18.98
C LEU A 333 11.77 0.99 -18.13
N ASN A 334 12.79 0.45 -18.81
CA ASN A 334 14.03 0.06 -18.14
C ASN A 334 14.72 1.31 -17.59
N SER A 335 15.32 1.17 -16.40
CA SER A 335 16.16 2.22 -15.84
C SER A 335 17.36 2.49 -16.74
N GLN A 336 17.71 3.76 -16.90
CA GLN A 336 18.96 4.18 -17.53
C GLN A 336 20.14 4.20 -16.54
N PHE A 337 19.85 4.10 -15.24
CA PHE A 337 20.82 4.08 -14.17
C PHE A 337 21.33 2.66 -13.88
N THR A 338 22.58 2.56 -13.43
CA THR A 338 23.17 1.31 -12.92
C THR A 338 22.53 0.90 -11.58
N ASP A 339 22.76 -0.34 -11.13
CA ASP A 339 22.26 -0.78 -9.81
C ASP A 339 22.87 0.06 -8.68
N GLU A 340 24.17 0.38 -8.80
CA GLU A 340 24.92 1.18 -7.85
C GLU A 340 24.35 2.61 -7.75
N GLU A 341 23.99 3.22 -8.88
CA GLU A 341 23.34 4.54 -8.92
C GLU A 341 21.93 4.50 -8.31
N LEU A 342 21.12 3.50 -8.67
CA LEU A 342 19.78 3.34 -8.10
C LEU A 342 19.84 3.15 -6.58
N ARG A 343 20.79 2.36 -6.09
CA ARG A 343 20.98 2.12 -4.65
C ARG A 343 21.49 3.35 -3.93
N SER A 344 22.57 3.97 -4.41
CA SER A 344 23.17 5.15 -3.76
C SER A 344 22.21 6.36 -3.71
N GLN A 345 21.27 6.46 -4.65
CA GLN A 345 20.21 7.48 -4.65
C GLN A 345 18.99 7.08 -3.81
N GLY A 346 18.98 5.90 -3.19
CA GLY A 346 17.88 5.42 -2.35
C GLY A 346 16.61 5.03 -3.12
N ARG A 347 16.75 4.67 -4.41
CA ARG A 347 15.62 4.32 -5.29
C ARG A 347 15.24 2.84 -5.21
N CYS A 348 16.08 2.02 -4.61
CA CYS A 348 15.81 0.60 -4.39
C CYS A 348 15.07 0.38 -3.06
N PRO A 349 14.02 -0.46 -3.04
CA PRO A 349 13.45 -0.94 -1.78
C PRO A 349 14.51 -1.76 -1.02
N LEU A 350 14.50 -1.70 0.31
CA LEU A 350 15.35 -2.55 1.13
C LEU A 350 14.85 -4.00 1.07
N THR A 351 15.79 -4.93 0.90
CA THR A 351 15.51 -6.36 1.07
C THR A 351 15.21 -6.69 2.54
N PRO A 352 14.60 -7.86 2.86
CA PRO A 352 14.41 -8.28 4.25
C PRO A 352 15.71 -8.33 5.08
N GLU A 353 16.83 -8.71 4.46
CA GLU A 353 18.16 -8.66 5.10
C GLU A 353 18.55 -7.21 5.46
N GLU A 354 18.43 -6.29 4.52
CA GLU A 354 18.85 -4.90 4.68
C GLU A 354 18.00 -4.13 5.70
N ILE A 355 16.67 -4.33 5.69
CA ILE A 355 15.81 -3.72 6.72
C ILE A 355 16.05 -4.35 8.10
N GLY A 356 16.38 -5.64 8.15
CA GLY A 356 16.77 -6.30 9.39
C GLY A 356 18.04 -5.69 9.99
N LEU A 357 19.05 -5.43 9.15
CA LEU A 357 20.28 -4.77 9.56
C LEU A 357 20.05 -3.33 10.03
N LEU A 358 19.17 -2.58 9.35
CA LEU A 358 18.76 -1.25 9.80
C LEU A 358 18.12 -1.30 11.19
N LEU A 359 17.13 -2.18 11.39
CA LEU A 359 16.46 -2.33 12.68
C LEU A 359 17.45 -2.71 13.78
N ALA A 360 18.36 -3.63 13.48
CA ALA A 360 19.43 -3.99 14.39
C ALA A 360 20.33 -2.79 14.75
N ALA A 361 20.78 -2.03 13.77
CA ALA A 361 21.62 -0.86 14.03
C ALA A 361 20.90 0.25 14.82
N LEU A 362 19.57 0.36 14.69
CA LEU A 362 18.75 1.28 15.48
C LEU A 362 18.45 0.84 16.92
N GLY A 363 18.98 -0.32 17.35
CA GLY A 363 18.81 -0.80 18.73
C GLY A 363 17.70 -1.82 18.94
N PHE A 364 16.93 -2.21 17.92
CA PHE A 364 15.99 -3.34 18.03
C PHE A 364 16.76 -4.66 18.13
N ASP A 365 16.28 -5.61 18.93
CA ASP A 365 16.97 -6.87 19.23
C ASP A 365 16.06 -8.11 19.03
N ASN A 366 16.55 -9.28 19.40
CA ASN A 366 15.82 -10.54 19.25
C ASN A 366 14.59 -10.67 20.17
N SER A 367 14.45 -9.80 21.17
CA SER A 367 13.28 -9.72 22.06
C SER A 367 12.19 -8.80 21.51
N THR A 368 12.48 -8.05 20.44
CA THR A 368 11.54 -7.14 19.80
C THR A 368 10.44 -7.92 19.08
N ARG A 369 9.19 -7.69 19.49
CA ARG A 369 8.00 -8.17 18.77
C ARG A 369 7.80 -7.37 17.50
N LEU A 370 7.73 -8.08 16.37
CA LEU A 370 7.66 -7.47 15.05
C LEU A 370 6.44 -7.97 14.29
N TYR A 371 5.52 -7.08 13.93
CA TYR A 371 4.43 -7.40 13.00
C TYR A 371 4.87 -7.10 11.56
N LEU A 372 4.89 -8.14 10.72
CA LEU A 372 5.25 -8.03 9.31
C LEU A 372 4.02 -7.71 8.44
N ALA A 373 3.85 -6.43 8.13
CA ALA A 373 2.87 -5.95 7.15
C ALA A 373 3.41 -6.18 5.72
N SER A 374 2.94 -7.25 5.08
CA SER A 374 3.31 -7.58 3.71
C SER A 374 2.21 -8.38 2.98
N HIS A 375 2.25 -8.32 1.65
CA HIS A 375 1.41 -9.18 0.81
C HIS A 375 2.16 -10.47 0.47
N LYS A 376 2.89 -10.52 -0.66
CA LYS A 376 3.66 -11.70 -1.06
C LYS A 376 5.11 -11.28 -1.28
N VAL A 377 5.94 -11.57 -0.29
CA VAL A 377 7.37 -11.23 -0.32
C VAL A 377 8.04 -11.94 -1.48
N TYR A 378 8.69 -11.16 -2.35
CA TYR A 378 9.44 -11.65 -3.48
C TYR A 378 10.64 -12.48 -2.99
N GLY A 379 10.78 -13.70 -3.51
CA GLY A 379 11.76 -14.69 -3.03
C GLY A 379 11.35 -15.46 -1.76
N GLY A 380 10.18 -15.17 -1.17
CA GLY A 380 9.56 -15.98 -0.12
C GLY A 380 10.44 -16.20 1.12
N GLU A 381 10.33 -17.39 1.72
CA GLU A 381 11.05 -17.78 2.94
C GLU A 381 12.57 -17.65 2.82
N ALA A 382 13.15 -17.88 1.64
CA ALA A 382 14.58 -17.71 1.43
C ALA A 382 15.05 -16.30 1.78
N ARG A 383 14.27 -15.27 1.41
CA ARG A 383 14.56 -13.87 1.74
C ARG A 383 14.17 -13.53 3.18
N ILE A 384 13.05 -14.06 3.68
CA ILE A 384 12.54 -13.76 5.01
C ILE A 384 13.37 -14.40 6.13
N SER A 385 14.06 -15.50 5.86
CA SER A 385 14.84 -16.23 6.85
C SER A 385 15.88 -15.37 7.58
N THR A 386 16.57 -14.45 6.88
CA THR A 386 17.56 -13.56 7.48
C THR A 386 16.92 -12.57 8.45
N LEU A 387 15.77 -11.98 8.06
CA LEU A 387 15.00 -11.10 8.93
C LEU A 387 14.50 -11.85 10.18
N ARG A 388 13.98 -13.07 10.01
CA ARG A 388 13.52 -13.93 11.12
C ARG A 388 14.66 -14.33 12.06
N SER A 389 15.88 -14.52 11.55
CA SER A 389 17.04 -14.84 12.40
C SER A 389 17.42 -13.69 13.33
N LEU A 390 17.20 -12.43 12.90
CA LEU A 390 17.42 -11.24 13.73
C LEU A 390 16.23 -10.97 14.67
N PHE A 391 15.01 -11.26 14.21
CA PHE A 391 13.76 -11.00 14.93
C PHE A 391 12.90 -12.28 14.99
N PRO A 392 13.17 -13.19 15.93
CA PRO A 392 12.46 -14.47 16.02
C PRO A 392 11.00 -14.34 16.49
N LEU A 393 10.66 -13.25 17.18
CA LEU A 393 9.28 -12.90 17.59
C LEU A 393 8.53 -12.15 16.48
N MET A 394 8.88 -12.40 15.22
CA MET A 394 8.20 -11.82 14.08
C MET A 394 6.94 -12.61 13.73
N GLU A 395 5.83 -11.91 13.69
CA GLU A 395 4.51 -12.45 13.41
C GLU A 395 3.85 -11.71 12.25
N ASP A 396 2.81 -12.30 11.66
CA ASP A 396 2.01 -11.66 10.63
C ASP A 396 0.52 -11.96 10.86
N LYS A 397 -0.35 -11.34 10.06
CA LYS A 397 -1.79 -11.63 10.05
C LYS A 397 -2.12 -13.11 9.84
N LYS A 398 -1.22 -13.92 9.26
CA LYS A 398 -1.42 -15.35 9.09
C LYS A 398 -1.17 -16.12 10.39
N SER A 399 -0.11 -15.77 11.14
CA SER A 399 0.21 -16.39 12.43
C SER A 399 -0.72 -15.92 13.55
N LEU A 400 -1.15 -14.66 13.52
CA LEU A 400 -1.94 -14.04 14.60
C LEU A 400 -3.45 -14.27 14.53
N ALA A 401 -3.96 -14.89 13.46
CA ALA A 401 -5.39 -15.13 13.27
C ALA A 401 -5.67 -16.57 12.84
N SER A 402 -6.85 -17.05 13.17
CA SER A 402 -7.41 -18.29 12.64
C SER A 402 -7.82 -18.14 11.17
N SER A 403 -8.14 -19.26 10.52
CA SER A 403 -8.65 -19.22 9.14
C SER A 403 -10.06 -18.65 9.08
N GLU A 404 -10.83 -18.87 10.14
CA GLU A 404 -12.22 -18.43 10.34
C GLU A 404 -12.27 -16.91 10.50
N GLU A 405 -11.42 -16.34 11.36
CA GLU A 405 -11.30 -14.89 11.53
C GLU A 405 -10.89 -14.19 10.23
N ARG A 406 -10.05 -14.84 9.40
CA ARG A 406 -9.62 -14.31 8.11
C ARG A 406 -10.60 -14.53 6.97
N ALA A 407 -11.69 -15.28 7.17
CA ALA A 407 -12.57 -15.70 6.08
C ALA A 407 -13.10 -14.51 5.25
N ARG A 408 -13.43 -13.38 5.91
CA ARG A 408 -13.97 -12.18 5.26
C ARG A 408 -12.95 -11.34 4.49
N ILE A 409 -11.66 -11.53 4.75
CA ILE A 409 -10.56 -10.77 4.12
C ILE A 409 -9.71 -11.64 3.18
N LYS A 410 -9.94 -12.96 3.16
CA LYS A 410 -9.17 -13.91 2.36
C LYS A 410 -9.34 -13.59 0.87
N GLY A 411 -8.21 -13.46 0.16
CA GLY A 411 -8.20 -13.14 -1.26
C GLY A 411 -8.51 -11.68 -1.61
N LYS A 412 -8.79 -10.82 -0.61
CA LYS A 412 -9.08 -9.41 -0.80
C LYS A 412 -7.87 -8.56 -0.39
N ALA A 413 -6.98 -8.27 -1.34
CA ALA A 413 -5.75 -7.52 -1.13
C ALA A 413 -5.96 -6.14 -0.45
N SER A 414 -7.01 -5.42 -0.81
CA SER A 414 -7.41 -4.15 -0.22
C SER A 414 -7.81 -4.32 1.25
N LEU A 415 -8.59 -5.34 1.61
CA LEU A 415 -8.95 -5.60 3.00
C LEU A 415 -7.74 -6.04 3.84
N LEU A 416 -6.83 -6.83 3.25
CA LEU A 416 -5.57 -7.19 3.88
C LEU A 416 -4.68 -5.96 4.14
N ALA A 417 -4.60 -5.04 3.17
CA ALA A 417 -3.87 -3.78 3.33
C ALA A 417 -4.55 -2.84 4.34
N ALA A 418 -5.88 -2.85 4.43
CA ALA A 418 -6.64 -2.10 5.44
C ALA A 418 -6.35 -2.62 6.86
N LEU A 419 -6.30 -3.94 7.04
CA LEU A 419 -5.91 -4.56 8.31
C LEU A 419 -4.47 -4.20 8.69
N ASP A 420 -3.52 -4.31 7.76
CA ASP A 420 -2.12 -3.94 8.00
C ASP A 420 -1.98 -2.44 8.33
N TYR A 421 -2.78 -1.58 7.69
CA TYR A 421 -2.86 -0.15 8.02
C TYR A 421 -3.36 0.05 9.45
N TYR A 422 -4.44 -0.64 9.83
CA TYR A 422 -5.04 -0.55 11.16
C TYR A 422 -4.05 -0.95 12.26
N VAL A 423 -3.38 -2.10 12.11
CA VAL A 423 -2.35 -2.55 13.06
C VAL A 423 -1.17 -1.56 13.09
N GLY A 424 -0.77 -1.03 11.94
CA GLY A 424 0.25 0.01 11.83
C GLY A 424 -0.07 1.32 12.56
N MET A 425 -1.34 1.69 12.68
CA MET A 425 -1.76 2.86 13.45
C MET A 425 -1.71 2.61 14.97
N HIS A 426 -1.83 1.37 15.40
CA HIS A 426 -1.88 0.98 16.83
C HIS A 426 -0.56 0.46 17.39
N SER A 427 0.51 0.44 16.58
CA SER A 427 1.85 0.06 17.02
C SER A 427 2.59 1.19 17.73
N ASP A 428 3.57 0.83 18.57
CA ASP A 428 4.47 1.78 19.23
C ASP A 428 5.36 2.48 18.19
N ILE A 429 5.89 1.71 17.25
CA ILE A 429 6.72 2.21 16.15
C ILE A 429 6.24 1.60 14.83
N PHE A 430 6.16 2.44 13.80
CA PHE A 430 5.93 2.02 12.42
C PHE A 430 7.15 2.36 11.57
N ILE A 431 7.59 1.41 10.75
CA ILE A 431 8.71 1.56 9.82
C ILE A 431 8.36 0.90 8.48
N SER A 432 8.86 1.44 7.39
CA SER A 432 8.64 0.90 6.04
C SER A 432 9.96 0.71 5.32
N ALA A 433 10.20 -0.49 4.76
CA ALA A 433 11.42 -0.82 4.02
C ALA A 433 11.49 -0.16 2.62
N SER A 434 10.42 0.50 2.20
CA SER A 434 10.36 1.27 0.95
C SER A 434 9.41 2.45 1.09
N PRO A 435 9.70 3.60 0.45
CA PRO A 435 8.70 4.64 0.27
C PRO A 435 7.61 4.17 -0.71
N GLY A 436 6.37 4.60 -0.49
CA GLY A 436 5.23 4.22 -1.32
C GLY A 436 3.91 4.70 -0.74
N ASN A 437 2.79 4.32 -1.36
CA ASN A 437 1.48 4.87 -0.99
C ASN A 437 1.06 4.51 0.45
N MET A 438 1.24 3.26 0.87
CA MET A 438 0.95 2.86 2.25
C MET A 438 1.91 3.52 3.26
N HIS A 439 3.20 3.59 2.93
CA HIS A 439 4.18 4.32 3.75
C HIS A 439 3.73 5.76 3.99
N ASN A 440 3.40 6.48 2.92
CA ASN A 440 2.97 7.88 3.00
C ASN A 440 1.68 8.04 3.80
N ALA A 441 0.70 7.17 3.57
CA ALA A 441 -0.59 7.23 4.24
C ALA A 441 -0.52 6.92 5.75
N VAL A 442 0.27 5.93 6.16
CA VAL A 442 0.46 5.59 7.58
C VAL A 442 1.37 6.60 8.27
N VAL A 443 2.47 7.02 7.63
CA VAL A 443 3.37 8.04 8.19
C VAL A 443 2.61 9.33 8.45
N GLY A 444 1.87 9.85 7.47
CA GLY A 444 1.14 11.10 7.65
C GLY A 444 0.01 11.01 8.68
N HIS A 445 -0.69 9.88 8.78
CA HIS A 445 -1.72 9.68 9.80
C HIS A 445 -1.12 9.55 11.21
N ARG A 446 0.00 8.83 11.34
CA ARG A 446 0.74 8.77 12.61
C ARG A 446 1.27 10.16 12.99
N THR A 447 1.79 10.94 12.03
CA THR A 447 2.20 12.33 12.26
C THR A 447 1.04 13.21 12.72
N TYR A 448 -0.14 13.08 12.11
CA TYR A 448 -1.37 13.79 12.50
C TYR A 448 -1.77 13.54 13.96
N LEU A 449 -1.46 12.34 14.49
CA LEU A 449 -1.73 11.93 15.87
C LEU A 449 -0.50 12.01 16.80
N ASN A 450 0.61 12.62 16.35
CA ASN A 450 1.89 12.67 17.07
C ASN A 450 2.42 11.29 17.53
N LEU A 451 2.27 10.27 16.67
CA LEU A 451 2.73 8.90 16.89
C LEU A 451 4.09 8.65 16.23
N LYS A 452 4.93 7.83 16.89
CA LYS A 452 6.32 7.57 16.47
C LYS A 452 6.41 6.80 15.15
N THR A 453 7.29 7.20 14.24
CA THR A 453 7.54 6.50 12.96
C THR A 453 9.01 6.55 12.63
N VAL A 454 9.61 5.47 12.14
CA VAL A 454 10.98 5.53 11.62
C VAL A 454 10.91 5.58 10.10
N ARG A 455 11.48 6.62 9.50
CA ARG A 455 11.60 6.76 8.04
C ARG A 455 13.02 6.44 7.62
N PRO A 456 13.29 5.28 6.99
CA PRO A 456 14.62 4.94 6.55
C PRO A 456 15.26 6.03 5.67
N ASN A 457 16.54 6.29 5.90
CA ASN A 457 17.36 7.12 5.03
C ASN A 457 17.90 6.24 3.90
N MET A 458 17.08 6.04 2.88
CA MET A 458 17.35 5.09 1.79
C MET A 458 18.65 5.39 1.04
N ALA A 459 18.99 6.66 0.84
CA ALA A 459 20.22 7.05 0.14
C ALA A 459 21.48 6.72 0.97
N LEU A 460 21.45 7.07 2.26
CA LEU A 460 22.51 6.71 3.20
C LEU A 460 22.70 5.19 3.28
N LEU A 461 21.61 4.46 3.49
CA LEU A 461 21.64 3.00 3.56
C LEU A 461 22.16 2.37 2.27
N GLY A 462 21.75 2.91 1.12
CA GLY A 462 22.26 2.50 -0.18
C GLY A 462 23.78 2.64 -0.28
N GLN A 463 24.34 3.76 0.17
CA GLN A 463 25.80 3.98 0.18
C GLN A 463 26.52 3.05 1.16
N LEU A 464 25.98 2.86 2.37
CA LEU A 464 26.53 1.96 3.37
C LEU A 464 26.56 0.50 2.87
N PHE A 465 25.48 0.03 2.24
CA PHE A 465 25.40 -1.33 1.69
C PHE A 465 26.26 -1.54 0.44
N LEU A 466 26.65 -0.48 -0.28
CA LEU A 466 27.62 -0.56 -1.37
C LEU A 466 29.06 -0.67 -0.84
N ASN A 467 29.34 -0.17 0.36
CA ASN A 467 30.65 -0.28 0.99
C ASN A 467 30.87 -1.66 1.61
N LYS A 468 31.57 -2.54 0.89
CA LYS A 468 31.87 -3.92 1.34
C LYS A 468 32.85 -4.01 2.52
N SER A 469 33.53 -2.92 2.85
CA SER A 469 34.55 -2.85 3.90
C SER A 469 34.01 -2.31 5.22
N VAL A 470 32.78 -1.79 5.25
CA VAL A 470 32.19 -1.19 6.46
C VAL A 470 32.11 -2.21 7.60
N THR A 471 32.56 -1.81 8.77
CA THR A 471 32.46 -2.60 10.00
C THR A 471 31.10 -2.39 10.67
N TRP A 472 30.73 -3.26 11.61
CA TRP A 472 29.46 -3.10 12.34
C TRP A 472 29.39 -1.80 13.15
N PRO A 473 30.43 -1.40 13.93
CA PRO A 473 30.39 -0.14 14.67
C PRO A 473 30.20 1.08 13.74
N GLU A 474 30.95 1.15 12.64
CA GLU A 474 30.82 2.24 11.65
C GLU A 474 29.42 2.26 11.01
N PHE A 475 28.88 1.08 10.67
CA PHE A 475 27.52 0.96 10.12
C PHE A 475 26.47 1.43 11.13
N GLN A 476 26.61 1.01 12.40
CA GLN A 476 25.68 1.34 13.47
C GLN A 476 25.69 2.86 13.75
N GLU A 477 26.87 3.45 13.93
CA GLU A 477 27.04 4.89 14.16
C GLU A 477 26.39 5.71 13.03
N ALA A 478 26.75 5.41 11.77
CA ALA A 478 26.18 6.11 10.62
C ALA A 478 24.65 5.96 10.53
N VAL A 479 24.12 4.78 10.86
CA VAL A 479 22.67 4.56 10.90
C VAL A 479 22.00 5.39 11.99
N VAL A 480 22.54 5.41 13.21
CA VAL A 480 21.96 6.16 14.33
C VAL A 480 21.95 7.66 14.00
N GLU A 481 23.08 8.22 13.59
CA GLU A 481 23.19 9.63 13.19
C GLU A 481 22.26 9.96 12.02
N GLY A 482 22.25 9.11 10.99
CA GLY A 482 21.44 9.30 9.79
C GLY A 482 19.93 9.25 9.99
N HIS A 483 19.47 8.81 11.17
CA HIS A 483 18.06 8.65 11.53
C HIS A 483 17.60 9.45 12.75
N GLU A 484 18.47 10.22 13.40
CA GLU A 484 18.13 11.05 14.57
C GLU A 484 16.87 11.92 14.33
N ASN A 485 16.81 12.60 13.18
CA ASN A 485 15.71 13.49 12.77
C ASN A 485 14.69 12.82 11.82
N ARG A 486 14.55 11.49 11.91
CA ARG A 486 13.68 10.66 11.06
C ARG A 486 12.80 9.70 11.87
N GLN A 487 12.52 10.04 13.14
CA GLN A 487 11.76 9.22 14.10
C GLN A 487 10.31 9.68 14.31
N GLY A 488 9.80 10.57 13.44
CA GLY A 488 8.43 11.06 13.47
C GLY A 488 8.31 12.53 13.85
N GLN A 489 9.45 13.24 13.88
CA GLN A 489 9.46 14.69 14.02
C GLN A 489 8.64 15.35 12.90
N LEU A 490 7.87 16.37 13.26
CA LEU A 490 7.04 17.15 12.37
C LEU A 490 7.92 17.88 11.35
N ARG A 491 7.40 17.96 10.14
CA ARG A 491 8.02 18.71 9.05
C ARG A 491 6.97 19.60 8.44
N GLN A 492 7.29 20.88 8.27
CA GLN A 492 6.45 21.77 7.50
C GLN A 492 6.40 21.28 6.05
N ARG A 493 5.18 21.18 5.53
CA ARG A 493 4.92 20.79 4.16
C ARG A 493 5.41 21.88 3.20
N LYS A 494 6.08 21.47 2.13
CA LYS A 494 6.37 22.34 0.97
C LYS A 494 5.15 22.43 0.05
N PRO A 495 4.96 23.51 -0.73
CA PRO A 495 3.72 23.75 -1.49
C PRO A 495 3.20 22.58 -2.33
N GLU A 496 4.07 21.87 -3.05
CA GLU A 496 3.70 20.74 -3.93
C GLU A 496 3.62 19.39 -3.20
N GLN A 497 4.02 19.32 -1.93
CA GLN A 497 3.97 18.09 -1.17
C GLN A 497 2.56 17.75 -0.73
N SER A 498 2.27 16.45 -0.64
CA SER A 498 0.98 15.95 -0.19
C SER A 498 0.69 16.31 1.27
N ILE A 499 -0.48 16.89 1.51
CA ILE A 499 -1.05 17.13 2.85
C ILE A 499 -1.31 15.82 3.62
N TYR A 500 -1.47 14.69 2.91
CA TYR A 500 -1.74 13.39 3.51
C TYR A 500 -0.48 12.73 4.09
N THR A 501 0.71 13.15 3.62
CA THR A 501 2.02 12.70 4.12
C THR A 501 2.61 13.70 5.11
N TYR A 502 2.38 14.99 4.87
CA TYR A 502 2.89 16.10 5.67
C TYR A 502 1.72 16.98 6.13
N PRO A 503 1.07 16.66 7.26
CA PRO A 503 -0.17 17.30 7.68
C PRO A 503 0.00 18.73 8.22
N VAL A 504 1.23 19.19 8.52
CA VAL A 504 1.48 20.56 9.01
C VAL A 504 1.77 21.51 7.84
N PRO A 505 1.12 22.69 7.76
CA PRO A 505 0.17 23.27 8.72
C PRO A 505 -1.31 23.09 8.33
N ASP A 506 -1.61 22.44 7.20
CA ASP A 506 -2.97 22.44 6.64
C ASP A 506 -3.99 21.63 7.46
N CYS A 507 -3.55 20.51 8.03
CA CYS A 507 -4.39 19.57 8.78
C CYS A 507 -4.24 19.71 10.31
N MET A 508 -3.26 20.47 10.78
CA MET A 508 -2.92 20.60 12.20
C MET A 508 -2.87 22.07 12.60
N CYS A 509 -3.11 22.34 13.89
CA CYS A 509 -3.14 23.67 14.46
C CYS A 509 -2.09 23.78 15.57
N ASN A 510 -1.55 24.98 15.79
CA ASN A 510 -0.68 25.22 16.94
C ASN A 510 -1.45 24.94 18.24
N ALA A 511 -0.78 24.25 19.17
CA ALA A 511 -1.37 23.73 20.40
C ALA A 511 -1.65 24.80 21.45
#